data_AF-A0A1V4RRP5-F1
#
_entry.id   AF-A0A1V4RRP5-F1
#
_cell.length_a   1.000
_cell.length_b   1.000
_cell.length_c   1.000
_cell.angle_alpha   90.00
_cell.angle_beta   90.00
_cell.angle_gamma   90.00
#
_symmetry.space_group_name_H-M   'P 1'
#
loop_
_entity.id
_entity.type
_entity.pdbx_description
1 polymer ?
#
loop_
_entity_poly.entity_id
_entity_poly.type
_entity_poly.pdbx_seq_one_letter_code
_entity_poly.pdbx_strand_id
1 'polypeptide(L)' 'MKFHRKDDIVTRQVAGETLLVPIYGDLANMERIFSLDPVAAFIWEQLDGEKSLEGIRDSLLNAFEVENMSEARLEV' A
#
# COMPACT_ATOMS: atom_id res chain seq x y z
N MET A 1 10.98 11.95 5.49
CA MET A 1 10.54 10.76 6.27
C MET A 1 10.62 9.56 5.34
N LYS A 2 11.14 8.41 5.80
CA LYS A 2 11.15 7.17 5.02
C LYS A 2 10.10 6.20 5.60
N PHE A 3 9.47 5.42 4.74
CA PHE A 3 8.44 4.46 5.13
C PHE A 3 8.82 3.06 4.66
N HIS A 4 8.64 2.06 5.51
CA HIS A 4 8.91 0.67 5.20
C HIS A 4 7.71 -0.19 5.58
N ARG A 5 7.52 -1.29 4.86
CA ARG A 5 6.57 -2.34 5.25
C ARG A 5 7.04 -3.01 6.54
N LYS A 6 6.09 -3.44 7.34
CA LYS A 6 6.37 -4.28 8.50
C LYS A 6 6.65 -5.71 8.00
N ASP A 7 7.69 -6.36 8.51
CA ASP A 7 8.20 -7.65 8.01
C ASP A 7 7.23 -8.84 8.16
N ASP A 8 6.08 -8.60 8.78
CA ASP A 8 5.05 -9.58 9.14
C ASP A 8 3.77 -9.46 8.38
N ILE A 9 3.76 -8.56 7.43
CA ILE A 9 2.66 -8.42 6.53
C ILE A 9 3.14 -9.02 5.22
N VAL A 10 2.60 -10.18 4.89
CA VAL A 10 2.79 -10.77 3.57
C VAL A 10 1.72 -10.28 2.63
N THR A 11 2.06 -10.26 1.35
CA THR A 11 1.16 -9.83 0.30
C THR A 11 0.70 -11.04 -0.52
N ARG A 12 -0.59 -11.15 -0.79
CA ARG A 12 -1.17 -12.24 -1.59
C ARG A 12 -2.09 -11.68 -2.67
N GLN A 13 -1.91 -12.11 -3.91
CA GLN A 13 -2.85 -11.76 -4.97
C GLN A 13 -4.02 -12.75 -5.00
N VAL A 14 -5.24 -12.23 -4.99
CA VAL A 14 -6.48 -13.02 -5.05
C VAL A 14 -7.48 -12.27 -5.93
N ALA A 15 -8.02 -12.92 -6.96
CA ALA A 15 -9.04 -12.35 -7.85
C ALA A 15 -8.70 -10.97 -8.46
N GLY A 16 -7.42 -10.67 -8.66
CA GLY A 16 -6.94 -9.38 -9.19
C GLY A 16 -6.74 -8.29 -8.13
N GLU A 17 -7.03 -8.58 -6.86
CA GLU A 17 -6.79 -7.69 -5.72
C GLU A 17 -5.55 -8.11 -4.96
N THR A 18 -4.95 -7.16 -4.26
CA THR A 18 -3.78 -7.38 -3.41
C THR A 18 -4.20 -7.42 -1.95
N LEU A 19 -4.02 -8.56 -1.28
CA LEU A 19 -4.34 -8.74 0.13
C LEU A 19 -3.10 -8.58 1.00
N LEU A 20 -3.23 -7.84 2.10
CA LEU A 20 -2.26 -7.76 3.18
C LEU A 20 -2.67 -8.72 4.29
N VAL A 21 -1.79 -9.68 4.59
CA VAL A 21 -2.05 -10.75 5.56
C VAL A 21 -0.98 -10.72 6.64
N PRO A 22 -1.34 -10.39 7.89
CA PRO A 22 -0.45 -10.54 9.04
C PRO A 22 -0.10 -12.02 9.27
N ILE A 23 1.18 -12.35 9.39
CA ILE A 23 1.66 -13.73 9.62
C ILE A 23 1.99 -14.05 11.08
N TYR A 24 1.72 -13.13 12.01
CA TYR A 24 1.79 -13.40 13.43
C TYR A 24 0.80 -12.59 14.27
N GLY A 25 0.32 -13.21 15.35
CA GLY A 25 -0.54 -12.59 16.34
C GLY A 25 -1.45 -13.63 17.02
N ASP A 26 -1.76 -13.37 18.29
CA ASP A 26 -2.86 -14.01 19.02
C ASP A 26 -4.13 -14.06 18.14
N LEU A 27 -5.01 -15.05 18.34
CA LEU A 27 -6.14 -15.35 17.43
C LEU A 27 -6.98 -14.09 17.07
N ALA A 28 -7.00 -13.09 17.96
CA ALA A 28 -7.63 -11.78 17.80
C ALA A 28 -7.01 -10.85 16.73
N ASN A 29 -5.76 -11.05 16.32
CA ASN A 29 -5.10 -10.29 15.26
C ASN A 29 -5.25 -10.92 13.87
N MET A 30 -5.74 -12.17 13.80
CA MET A 30 -5.93 -12.91 12.54
C MET A 30 -7.10 -12.39 11.69
N GLU A 31 -7.95 -11.53 12.24
CA GLU A 31 -9.08 -10.93 11.52
C GLU A 31 -8.71 -9.69 10.69
N ARG A 32 -7.46 -9.20 10.77
CA ARG A 32 -7.03 -7.98 10.05
C ARG A 32 -6.43 -8.28 8.69
N ILE A 33 -7.26 -8.73 7.76
CA ILE A 33 -6.92 -8.83 6.34
C ILE A 33 -7.42 -7.56 5.64
N PHE A 34 -6.54 -6.91 4.88
CA PHE A 34 -6.88 -5.70 4.11
C PHE A 34 -6.74 -5.98 2.63
N SER A 35 -7.72 -5.57 1.82
CA SER A 35 -7.62 -5.53 0.36
C SER A 35 -7.14 -4.17 -0.09
N LEU A 36 -6.19 -4.17 -1.03
CA LEU A 36 -5.69 -2.98 -1.68
C LEU A 36 -6.22 -2.93 -3.10
N ASP A 37 -6.72 -1.76 -3.48
CA ASP A 37 -6.91 -1.40 -4.88
C ASP A 37 -5.55 -1.28 -5.61
N PRO A 38 -5.52 -1.16 -6.95
CA PRO A 38 -4.28 -1.10 -7.71
C PRO A 38 -3.35 0.06 -7.33
N VAL A 39 -3.91 1.21 -6.94
CA VAL A 39 -3.14 2.42 -6.56
C VAL A 39 -2.47 2.18 -5.21
N ALA A 40 -3.23 1.68 -4.23
CA ALA A 40 -2.71 1.36 -2.90
C ALA A 40 -1.70 0.21 -2.95
N ALA A 41 -1.93 -0.81 -3.80
CA ALA A 41 -0.98 -1.89 -4.04
C ALA A 41 0.34 -1.38 -4.62
N PHE A 42 0.28 -0.47 -5.60
CA PHE A 42 1.49 0.17 -6.14
C PHE A 42 2.26 0.91 -5.05
N ILE A 43 1.59 1.75 -4.26
CA ILE A 43 2.23 2.47 -3.14
C ILE A 43 2.89 1.47 -2.19
N TRP A 44 2.17 0.42 -1.79
CA TRP A 44 2.65 -0.62 -0.89
C TRP A 44 3.97 -1.25 -1.36
N GLU A 45 4.11 -1.53 -2.65
CA GLU A 45 5.34 -2.07 -3.22
C GLU A 45 6.53 -1.09 -3.18
N GLN A 46 6.27 0.22 -3.15
CA GLN A 46 7.32 1.24 -3.05
C GLN A 46 7.80 1.49 -1.60
N LEU A 47 7.11 0.98 -0.58
CA LEU A 47 7.47 1.14 0.83
C LEU A 47 8.63 0.20 1.22
N ASP A 48 9.82 0.50 0.69
CA ASP A 48 11.06 -0.25 0.88
C ASP A 48 11.98 0.30 1.98
N GLY A 49 11.60 1.42 2.62
CA GLY A 49 12.42 2.09 3.62
C GLY A 49 13.51 2.98 3.05
N GLU A 50 13.61 3.10 1.73
CA GLU A 50 14.61 3.92 1.04
C GLU A 50 14.00 5.12 0.31
N LYS A 51 12.86 4.92 -0.37
CA LYS A 51 12.18 5.97 -1.12
C LYS A 51 11.56 7.02 -0.18
N SER A 52 11.70 8.29 -0.55
CA SER A 52 10.97 9.37 0.11
C SER A 52 9.51 9.38 -0.34
N LEU A 53 8.63 9.97 0.47
CA LEU A 53 7.21 10.08 0.14
C LEU A 53 6.98 10.83 -1.18
N GLU A 54 7.78 11.87 -1.45
CA GLU A 54 7.74 12.64 -2.69
C GLU A 54 8.14 11.76 -3.89
N GLY A 55 9.17 10.93 -3.75
CA GLY A 55 9.58 10.01 -4.80
C GLY A 55 8.54 8.92 -5.08
N ILE A 56 7.85 8.44 -4.05
CA ILE A 56 6.73 7.49 -4.20
C ILE A 56 5.56 8.16 -4.93
N ARG A 57 5.19 9.40 -4.53
CA ARG A 57 4.16 10.19 -5.20
C ARG A 57 4.48 10.40 -6.67
N ASP A 58 5.71 10.83 -6.99
CA ASP A 58 6.10 11.10 -8.37
C ASP A 58 6.11 9.82 -9.21
N SER A 59 6.51 8.68 -8.61
CA SER A 59 6.41 7.37 -9.26
C SER A 59 4.96 6.97 -9.52
N LEU A 60 4.05 7.28 -8.60
CA LEU A 60 2.62 7.01 -8.74
C LEU A 60 1.99 7.84 -9.86
N LEU A 61 2.29 9.14 -9.91
CA LEU A 61 1.80 10.05 -10.95
C LEU A 61 2.33 9.70 -12.35
N ASN A 62 3.49 9.03 -12.44
CA ASN A 62 4.03 8.52 -13.70
C ASN A 62 3.41 7.17 -14.09
N ALA A 63 3.10 6.31 -13.12
CA ALA A 63 2.61 4.96 -13.37
C ALA A 63 1.10 4.92 -13.66
N PHE A 64 0.34 5.82 -13.06
CA PHE A 64 -1.07 6.03 -13.32
C PHE A 64 -1.17 7.40 -13.98
N GLU A 65 -1.88 7.54 -15.10
CA GLU A 65 -2.12 8.81 -15.81
C GLU A 65 -3.02 9.76 -14.97
N VAL A 66 -2.62 10.00 -13.73
CA VAL A 66 -3.28 10.87 -12.78
C VAL A 66 -2.73 12.26 -13.07
N GLU A 67 -3.48 13.06 -13.83
CA GLU A 67 -3.28 14.51 -13.80
C GLU A 67 -3.32 14.94 -12.33
N ASN A 68 -2.37 15.79 -11.91
CA ASN A 68 -2.21 16.27 -10.53
C ASN A 68 -3.55 16.74 -9.93
N MET A 69 -4.34 15.80 -9.41
CA MET A 69 -5.55 16.08 -8.66
C MET A 69 -5.09 16.32 -7.24
N SER A 70 -4.95 17.60 -6.93
CA SER A 70 -4.79 18.15 -5.58
C SER A 70 -5.97 17.83 -4.63
N GLU A 71 -6.74 16.77 -4.88
CA GLU A 71 -7.94 16.40 -4.16
C GLU A 71 -7.96 14.89 -3.87
N ALA A 72 -6.93 14.39 -3.19
CA ALA A 72 -7.11 13.21 -2.33
C ALA A 72 -7.78 13.68 -1.02
N ARG A 73 -9.02 14.18 -1.11
CA ARG A 73 -9.84 14.48 0.05
C ARG A 73 -10.46 13.17 0.51
N LEU A 74 -10.04 12.73 1.69
CA LEU A 74 -10.55 11.58 2.43
C LEU A 74 -12.08 11.57 2.40
N GLU A 75 -12.68 10.60 1.70
CA GLU A 75 -13.97 10.06 2.12
C GLU A 75 -13.69 9.03 3.22
N VAL A 76 -13.89 9.44 4.48
CA VAL A 76 -14.70 8.78 5.54
C VAL A 76 -14.85 9.79 6.67
#